data_AF-A0A2M8PMU9-F1
#
_entry.id   AF-A0A2M8PMU9-F1
#
_cell.length_a   1.000
_cell.length_b   1.000
_cell.length_c   1.000
_cell.angle_alpha   90.00
_cell.angle_beta   90.00
_cell.angle_gamma   90.00
#
_symmetry.space_group_name_H-M   'P 1'
#
loop_
_entity.id
_entity.type
_entity.pdbx_description
1 polymer ?
#
loop_
_entity_poly.entity_id
_entity_poly.type
_entity_poly.pdbx_seq_one_letter_code
_entity_poly.pdbx_strand_id
1 'polypeptide(L)' 'MSFYIAIEGVIGVGKTTLARYLHQEFGGELLLEEFEDNPFLAKFYQDRARYAF' A
#
# COMPACT_ATOMS: atom_id res chain seq x y z
N MET A 1 13.84 -12.92 -17.95
CA MET A 1 14.30 -11.72 -17.24
C MET A 1 13.32 -11.50 -16.10
N SER A 2 13.77 -11.59 -14.85
CA SER A 2 12.92 -11.35 -13.66
C SER A 2 12.99 -9.87 -13.29
N PHE A 3 11.85 -9.24 -13.08
CA PHE A 3 11.75 -7.84 -12.66
C PHE A 3 10.83 -7.73 -11.44
N TYR A 4 11.06 -6.70 -10.65
CA TYR A 4 10.23 -6.34 -9.51
C TYR A 4 9.50 -5.03 -9.83
N ILE A 5 8.26 -4.91 -9.41
CA ILE A 5 7.47 -3.68 -9.51
C ILE A 5 7.12 -3.24 -8.09
N ALA A 6 7.55 -2.03 -7.72
CA ALA A 6 7.08 -1.35 -6.52
C ALA A 6 6.06 -0.27 -6.92
N ILE A 7 4.96 -0.16 -6.17
CA ILE A 7 3.86 0.78 -6.45
C ILE A 7 3.79 1.78 -5.29
N GLU A 8 4.13 3.02 -5.58
CA GLU A 8 4.14 4.13 -4.62
C GLU A 8 2.95 5.08 -4.83
N GLY A 9 2.53 5.77 -3.76
CA GLY A 9 1.48 6.78 -3.84
C GLY A 9 0.70 7.00 -2.54
N VAL A 10 -0.10 8.07 -2.51
CA VAL A 10 -0.84 8.48 -1.31
C VAL A 10 -1.89 7.43 -0.87
N ILE A 11 -2.30 7.50 0.40
CA ILE A 11 -3.34 6.60 0.92
C ILE A 11 -4.66 6.87 0.20
N GLY A 12 -5.34 5.80 -0.23
CA GLY A 12 -6.62 5.88 -0.96
C GLY A 12 -6.51 6.06 -2.48
N VAL A 13 -5.31 6.19 -3.05
CA VAL A 13 -5.14 6.39 -4.51
C VAL A 13 -5.38 5.14 -5.37
N GLY A 14 -5.56 3.97 -4.74
CA GLY A 14 -5.86 2.71 -5.45
C GLY A 14 -4.64 1.81 -5.74
N LYS A 15 -3.54 1.96 -5.00
CA LYS A 15 -2.32 1.13 -5.16
C LYS A 15 -2.59 -0.38 -5.14
N THR A 16 -3.33 -0.85 -4.14
CA THR A 16 -3.68 -2.28 -3.99
C THR A 16 -4.49 -2.79 -5.18
N THR A 17 -5.39 -1.96 -5.72
CA THR A 17 -6.16 -2.31 -6.93
C THR A 17 -5.24 -2.47 -8.14
N LEU A 18 -4.33 -1.51 -8.35
CA LEU A 18 -3.35 -1.60 -9.43
C LEU A 18 -2.43 -2.81 -9.28
N ALA A 19 -1.96 -3.11 -8.06
CA ALA A 19 -1.14 -4.28 -7.77
C ALA A 19 -1.83 -5.59 -8.17
N ARG A 20 -3.13 -5.72 -7.87
CA ARG A 20 -3.94 -6.90 -8.23
C ARG A 20 -4.09 -7.05 -9.74
N TYR A 21 -4.27 -5.96 -10.49
CA TYR A 21 -4.31 -6.02 -11.94
C TYR A 21 -2.95 -6.42 -12.53
N LEU A 22 -1.85 -5.83 -12.06
CA LEU A 22 -0.51 -6.20 -12.52
C LEU A 22 -0.18 -7.66 -12.21
N HIS A 23 -0.60 -8.18 -11.06
CA HIS A 23 -0.51 -9.60 -10.73
C HIS A 23 -1.25 -10.47 -11.76
N GLN A 24 -2.48 -10.10 -12.12
CA GLN A 24 -3.28 -10.84 -13.11
C GLN A 24 -2.66 -10.80 -14.51
N GLU A 25 -2.12 -9.66 -14.93
CA GLU A 25 -1.55 -9.46 -16.27
C GLU A 25 -0.17 -10.14 -16.43
N PHE A 26 0.68 -10.11 -15.40
CA PHE A 26 2.06 -10.59 -15.49
C PHE A 26 2.31 -11.93 -14.80
N GLY A 27 1.37 -12.45 -14.01
CA GLY A 27 1.50 -13.72 -13.28
C GLY A 27 2.60 -13.70 -12.20
N GLY A 28 3.06 -12.52 -11.78
CA GLY A 28 4.07 -12.37 -10.72
C GLY A 28 3.48 -12.58 -9.32
N GLU A 29 4.30 -12.82 -8.32
CA GLU A 29 3.84 -12.89 -6.93
C GLU A 29 3.34 -11.53 -6.43
N LEU A 30 2.19 -11.51 -5.75
CA LEU A 30 1.61 -10.30 -5.18
C LEU A 30 1.97 -10.18 -3.70
N LEU A 31 2.79 -9.17 -3.38
CA LEU A 31 3.10 -8.77 -2.01
C LEU A 31 2.28 -7.53 -1.62
N LEU A 32 1.49 -7.61 -0.56
CA LEU A 32 0.67 -6.51 -0.05
C LEU A 32 1.17 -6.03 1.32
N GLU A 33 1.03 -4.73 1.59
CA GLU A 33 1.30 -4.18 2.92
C GLU A 33 0.26 -4.65 3.95
N GLU A 34 0.71 -4.98 5.15
CA GLU A 34 -0.13 -5.25 6.32
C GLU A 34 -0.34 -3.95 7.12
N PHE A 35 -1.39 -3.20 6.78
CA PHE A 35 -1.70 -1.91 7.42
C PHE A 35 -2.39 -2.05 8.78
N GLU A 36 -2.97 -3.21 9.09
CA GLU A 36 -3.68 -3.47 10.36
C GLU A 36 -2.73 -3.40 11.57
N ASP A 37 -1.49 -3.82 11.38
CA ASP A 37 -0.47 -3.83 12.43
C ASP A 37 0.35 -2.52 12.49
N ASN A 38 -0.01 -1.49 11.72
CA ASN A 38 0.69 -0.22 11.75
C ASN A 38 0.35 0.57 13.04
N PRO A 39 1.30 0.74 14.00
CA PRO A 39 1.01 1.35 15.30
C PRO A 39 0.77 2.86 15.23
N PHE A 40 0.98 3.48 14.06
CA PHE A 40 0.85 4.91 13.83
C PHE A 40 -0.45 5.29 13.14
N LEU A 41 -0.93 4.48 12.19
CA LEU A 41 -2.09 4.82 11.36
C LEU A 41 -3.36 5.08 12.19
N ALA A 42 -3.64 4.24 13.18
CA ALA A 42 -4.82 4.41 14.03
C ALA A 42 -4.84 5.80 14.71
N LYS A 43 -3.69 6.24 15.24
CA LYS A 43 -3.55 7.57 15.86
C LYS A 43 -3.64 8.68 14.82
N PHE A 44 -2.96 8.51 13.69
CA PHE A 44 -3.02 9.46 12.57
C PHE A 44 -4.45 9.72 12.10
N TYR A 45 -5.27 8.68 11.97
CA TYR A 45 -6.68 8.84 11.59
C TYR A 45 -7.55 9.47 12.69
N GLN A 46 -7.17 9.36 13.96
CA GLN A 46 -7.86 10.03 15.07
C GLN A 46 -7.59 11.53 15.11
N ASP A 47 -6.34 11.96 14.93
CA ASP A 47 -5.96 13.38 14.93
C ASP A 47 -4.72 13.61 14.05
N ARG A 48 -4.98 13.93 12.77
CA ARG A 48 -3.90 14.16 11.81
C ARG A 48 -3.01 15.34 12.20
N ALA A 49 -3.55 16.41 12.76
CA ALA A 49 -2.75 17.58 13.09
C ALA A 49 -1.76 17.30 14.21
N ARG A 50 -2.13 16.41 15.15
CA ARG A 50 -1.28 16.00 16.26
C ARG A 50 -0.30 14.88 15.91
N TYR A 51 -0.69 13.97 15.03
CA TYR A 51 0.06 12.73 14.75
C TYR A 51 0.68 12.68 13.35
N ALA A 52 0.53 13.72 12.51
CA ALA A 52 1.35 13.91 11.31
C ALA A 52 2.73 14.39 11.74
N PHE A 53 3.67 13.46 11.87
CA PHE A 53 5.10 13.72 12.07
C PHE A 53 5.81 14.07 10.77
#